data_AF-A0A1R1FNP3-F1
#
_entry.id   AF-A0A1R1FNP3-F1
#
_cell.length_a   1.000
_cell.length_b   1.000
_cell.length_c   1.000
_cell.angle_alpha   90.00
_cell.angle_beta   90.00
_cell.angle_gamma   90.00
#
_symmetry.space_group_name_H-M   'P 1'
#
loop_
_entity.id
_entity.type
_entity.pdbx_description
1 polymer ?
#
loop_
_entity_poly.entity_id
_entity_poly.type
_entity_poly.pdbx_seq_one_letter_code
_entity_poly.pdbx_strand_id
1 'polypeptide(L)'
;MRKSRILLIWMLALFLTACSSSDDASLPDVQERERKDAINTEQMRKENELLKEQVRNNQKEKDEKDAKEQEEVESLRETLNITFKLMAAMQSNNYTYLESVSSPNIEISQQNNIIISKLEQGDYEVPFLQDVSLNNLEYRGFNPLDSDRVILHMAIIWSDGNSALDLYYIRSEEGNWLFDGLLTNG
;
A
#
# COMPACT_ATOMS: atom_id res chain seq x y z
N MET A 1 -49.92 24.49 -25.68
CA MET A 1 -50.49 25.86 -25.69
C MET A 1 -50.84 26.26 -24.27
N ARG A 2 -50.39 27.45 -23.82
CA ARG A 2 -51.05 28.37 -22.85
C ARG A 2 -51.44 27.78 -21.48
N LYS A 3 -51.09 28.31 -20.30
CA LYS A 3 -50.55 29.60 -19.84
C LYS A 3 -50.14 29.33 -18.39
N SER A 4 -48.87 29.45 -18.05
CA SER A 4 -48.48 29.71 -16.66
C SER A 4 -47.30 30.68 -16.68
N ARG A 5 -47.63 31.91 -17.12
CA ARG A 5 -46.77 33.09 -17.10
C ARG A 5 -47.57 34.24 -16.51
N ILE A 6 -48.17 34.03 -15.34
CA ILE A 6 -48.87 35.07 -14.57
C ILE A 6 -48.66 34.75 -13.09
N LEU A 7 -47.42 34.85 -12.61
CA LEU A 7 -47.10 34.87 -11.18
C LEU A 7 -45.85 35.72 -10.92
N LEU A 8 -45.64 36.72 -11.78
CA LEU A 8 -44.46 37.59 -11.78
C LEU A 8 -44.84 39.08 -11.88
N ILE A 9 -46.09 39.43 -11.55
CA ILE A 9 -46.63 40.81 -11.68
C ILE A 9 -47.26 41.34 -10.37
N TRP A 10 -47.17 40.61 -9.24
CA TRP A 10 -47.63 41.08 -7.92
C TRP A 10 -46.50 41.34 -6.92
N MET A 11 -45.25 41.45 -7.40
CA MET A 11 -44.07 41.84 -6.62
C MET A 11 -43.40 43.11 -7.20
N LEU A 12 -44.19 43.98 -7.85
CA LEU A 12 -43.70 45.22 -8.46
C LEU A 12 -44.48 46.48 -8.04
N ALA A 13 -45.16 46.43 -6.88
CA ALA A 13 -45.96 47.54 -6.36
C ALA A 13 -45.58 47.96 -4.92
N LEU A 14 -44.32 47.78 -4.53
CA LEU A 14 -43.74 48.35 -3.30
C LEU A 14 -42.48 49.20 -3.58
N PHE A 15 -42.28 49.65 -4.81
CA PHE A 15 -41.14 50.49 -5.22
C PHE A 15 -41.41 52.00 -5.17
N LEU A 16 -42.46 52.46 -4.49
CA LEU A 16 -42.77 53.90 -4.42
C LEU A 16 -43.30 54.31 -3.04
N THR A 17 -42.49 54.14 -2.00
CA THR A 17 -42.55 55.01 -0.82
C THR A 17 -41.15 55.30 -0.31
N ALA A 18 -40.79 56.58 -0.39
CA ALA A 18 -39.70 57.25 0.32
C ALA A 18 -38.25 56.93 -0.11
N CYS A 19 -37.83 57.51 -1.24
CA CYS A 19 -36.59 58.29 -1.20
C CYS A 19 -36.82 59.51 -0.29
N SER A 20 -36.64 59.34 1.02
CA SER A 20 -36.22 60.44 1.88
C SER A 20 -34.71 60.38 1.94
N SER A 21 -34.06 61.35 1.32
CA SER A 21 -32.61 61.57 1.42
C SER A 21 -32.25 61.81 2.88
N SER A 22 -31.75 60.77 3.54
CA SER A 22 -30.84 60.90 4.68
C SER A 22 -29.55 60.23 4.26
N ASP A 23 -28.72 60.99 3.54
CA ASP A 23 -27.29 60.73 3.48
C ASP A 23 -26.74 60.94 4.90
N ASP A 24 -26.83 59.89 5.71
CA ASP A 24 -26.02 59.71 6.91
C ASP A 24 -25.94 58.22 7.21
N ALA A 25 -25.47 57.45 6.23
CA ALA A 25 -24.69 56.28 6.57
C ALA A 25 -23.38 56.83 7.14
N SER A 26 -23.33 56.99 8.47
CA SER A 26 -22.08 57.31 9.17
C SER A 26 -21.00 56.38 8.61
N LEU A 27 -20.07 56.95 7.85
CA LEU A 27 -18.91 56.23 7.34
C LEU A 27 -18.31 55.52 8.56
N PRO A 28 -18.18 54.18 8.57
CA PRO A 28 -17.61 53.49 9.71
C PRO A 28 -16.28 54.15 10.00
N ASP A 29 -16.10 54.51 11.28
CA ASP A 29 -14.93 55.20 11.79
C ASP A 29 -13.70 54.55 11.18
N VAL A 30 -12.79 55.35 10.63
CA VAL A 30 -11.58 54.87 9.94
C VAL A 30 -10.85 53.88 10.85
N GLN A 31 -10.90 54.11 12.16
CA GLN A 31 -10.33 53.26 13.19
C GLN A 31 -11.00 51.88 13.33
N GLU A 32 -12.30 51.75 13.05
CA GLU A 32 -13.03 50.48 13.10
C GLU A 32 -12.74 49.61 11.86
N ARG A 33 -12.60 50.23 10.69
CA ARG A 33 -12.15 49.53 9.46
C ARG A 33 -10.73 49.01 9.61
N GLU A 34 -9.80 49.83 10.09
CA GLU A 34 -8.40 49.40 10.31
C GLU A 34 -8.30 48.23 11.30
N ARG A 35 -9.10 48.21 12.36
CA ARG A 35 -9.16 47.06 13.29
C ARG A 35 -9.71 45.80 12.62
N LYS A 36 -10.79 45.94 11.84
CA LYS A 36 -11.40 44.80 11.13
C LYS A 36 -10.45 44.23 10.08
N ASP A 37 -9.75 45.08 9.36
CA ASP A 37 -8.75 44.68 8.36
C ASP A 37 -7.54 44.00 9.02
N ALA A 38 -7.09 44.51 10.17
CA ALA A 38 -6.02 43.87 10.96
C ALA A 38 -6.44 42.48 11.47
N ILE A 39 -7.66 42.33 11.98
CA ILE A 39 -8.20 41.02 12.43
C ILE A 39 -8.31 40.05 11.25
N ASN A 40 -8.85 40.51 10.12
CA ASN A 40 -8.99 39.68 8.92
C ASN A 40 -7.61 39.26 8.35
N THR A 41 -6.65 40.17 8.35
CA THR A 41 -5.27 39.87 7.92
C THR A 41 -4.61 38.83 8.82
N GLU A 42 -4.78 38.94 10.15
CA GLU A 42 -4.22 37.96 11.09
C GLU A 42 -4.92 36.60 10.97
N GLN A 43 -6.24 36.57 10.74
CA GLN A 43 -6.97 35.34 10.48
C GLN A 43 -6.49 34.66 9.19
N MET A 44 -6.39 35.41 8.09
CA MET A 44 -5.86 34.91 6.82
C MET A 44 -4.42 34.39 6.98
N ARG A 45 -3.58 35.06 7.77
CA ARG A 45 -2.22 34.61 8.06
C ARG A 45 -2.21 33.26 8.79
N LYS A 46 -3.06 33.10 9.80
CA LYS A 46 -3.20 31.82 10.53
C LYS A 46 -3.72 30.70 9.65
N GLU A 47 -4.74 30.98 8.83
CA GLU A 47 -5.26 30.01 7.86
C GLU A 47 -4.20 29.61 6.83
N ASN A 48 -3.39 30.55 6.36
CA ASN A 48 -2.31 30.27 5.41
C ASN A 48 -1.22 29.36 6.03
N GLU A 49 -0.83 29.62 7.28
CA GLU A 49 0.13 28.75 7.99
C GLU A 49 -0.44 27.36 8.25
N LEU A 50 -1.72 27.25 8.63
CA LEU A 50 -2.40 25.97 8.78
C LEU A 50 -2.45 25.19 7.45
N LEU A 51 -2.80 25.86 6.35
CA LEU A 51 -2.85 25.24 5.02
C LEU A 51 -1.46 24.78 4.56
N LYS A 52 -0.41 25.57 4.82
CA LYS A 52 0.98 25.16 4.53
C LYS A 52 1.36 23.90 5.29
N GLU A 53 0.96 23.79 6.56
CA GLU A 53 1.23 22.61 7.37
C GLU A 53 0.44 21.39 6.87
N GLN A 54 -0.82 21.56 6.50
CA GLN A 54 -1.62 20.49 5.89
C GLN A 54 -1.00 19.99 4.57
N VAL A 55 -0.59 20.90 3.69
CA VAL A 55 0.08 20.53 2.43
C VAL A 55 1.37 19.77 2.70
N ARG A 56 2.16 20.21 3.69
CA ARG A 56 3.40 19.52 4.09
C ARG A 56 3.13 18.11 4.61
N ASN A 57 2.12 17.94 5.46
CA ASN A 57 1.78 16.63 6.02
C ASN A 57 1.24 15.68 4.95
N ASN A 58 0.35 16.16 4.08
CA ASN A 58 -0.14 15.37 2.95
C ASN A 58 1.00 14.94 2.01
N GLN A 59 2.01 15.80 1.81
CA GLN A 59 3.18 15.45 1.00
C GLN A 59 4.02 14.37 1.69
N LYS A 60 4.27 14.47 3.00
CA LYS A 60 5.00 13.44 3.76
C LYS A 60 4.28 12.09 3.73
N GLU A 61 2.97 12.09 3.97
CA GLU A 61 2.16 10.86 3.91
C GLU A 61 2.22 10.22 2.52
N LYS A 62 2.21 11.04 1.46
CA LYS A 62 2.39 10.56 0.10
C LYS A 62 3.79 9.97 -0.11
N ASP A 63 4.83 10.67 0.31
CA ASP A 63 6.22 10.20 0.13
C ASP A 63 6.46 8.89 0.89
N GLU A 64 5.92 8.75 2.10
CA GLU A 64 5.97 7.51 2.89
C GLU A 64 5.21 6.36 2.21
N LYS A 65 4.05 6.65 1.63
CA LYS A 65 3.27 5.67 0.88
C LYS A 65 4.02 5.21 -0.37
N ASP A 66 4.55 6.14 -1.16
CA ASP A 66 5.27 5.86 -2.39
C ASP A 66 6.55 5.03 -2.09
N ALA A 67 7.24 5.33 -0.98
CA ALA A 67 8.38 4.54 -0.52
C ALA A 67 7.99 3.11 -0.12
N LYS A 68 6.89 2.94 0.60
CA LYS A 68 6.38 1.62 0.99
C LYS A 68 5.96 0.77 -0.22
N GLU A 69 5.28 1.38 -1.19
CA GLU A 69 4.89 0.69 -2.43
C GLU A 69 6.13 0.23 -3.22
N GLN A 70 7.16 1.07 -3.29
CA GLN A 70 8.42 0.70 -3.93
C GLN A 70 9.11 -0.46 -3.20
N GLU A 71 9.14 -0.44 -1.86
CA GLU A 71 9.71 -1.53 -1.05
C GLU A 71 8.96 -2.86 -1.27
N GLU A 72 7.63 -2.82 -1.34
CA GLU A 72 6.80 -4.01 -1.62
C GLU A 72 7.10 -4.59 -3.01
N VAL A 73 7.23 -3.74 -4.03
CA VAL A 73 7.57 -4.15 -5.40
C VAL A 73 8.97 -4.77 -5.47
N GLU A 74 9.95 -4.19 -4.77
CA GLU A 74 11.32 -4.71 -4.73
C GLU A 74 11.38 -6.04 -3.99
N SER A 75 10.66 -6.16 -2.87
CA SER A 75 10.56 -7.40 -2.10
C SER A 75 9.90 -8.52 -2.91
N LEU A 76 8.83 -8.22 -3.66
CA LEU A 76 8.21 -9.18 -4.57
C LEU A 76 9.19 -9.65 -5.65
N ARG A 77 9.91 -8.71 -6.28
CA ARG A 77 10.89 -9.03 -7.33
C ARG A 77 12.00 -9.93 -6.81
N GLU A 78 12.54 -9.63 -5.63
CA GLU A 78 13.64 -10.39 -5.03
C GLU A 78 13.20 -11.78 -4.61
N THR A 79 12.07 -11.89 -3.92
CA THR A 79 11.54 -13.18 -3.48
C THR A 79 11.18 -14.07 -4.66
N LEU A 80 10.53 -13.56 -5.71
CA LEU A 80 10.28 -14.31 -6.96
C LEU A 80 11.59 -14.82 -7.59
N ASN A 81 12.61 -13.97 -7.65
CA ASN A 81 13.91 -14.36 -8.21
C ASN A 81 14.55 -15.50 -7.39
N ILE A 82 14.45 -15.44 -6.07
CA ILE A 82 14.91 -16.53 -5.20
C ILE A 82 14.06 -17.78 -5.45
N THR A 83 12.73 -17.67 -5.49
CA THR A 83 11.81 -18.80 -5.73
C THR A 83 12.16 -19.58 -6.99
N PHE A 84 12.33 -18.90 -8.12
CA PHE A 84 12.63 -19.59 -9.39
C PHE A 84 13.98 -20.30 -9.35
N LYS A 85 14.99 -19.69 -8.73
CA LYS A 85 16.30 -20.31 -8.57
C LYS A 85 16.27 -21.46 -7.55
N LEU A 86 15.48 -21.33 -6.50
CA LEU A 86 15.27 -22.34 -5.47
C LEU A 86 14.62 -23.58 -6.08
N MET A 87 13.56 -23.43 -6.87
CA MET A 87 12.93 -24.53 -7.61
C MET A 87 13.91 -25.21 -8.58
N ALA A 88 14.67 -24.44 -9.36
CA ALA A 88 15.69 -24.99 -10.25
C ALA A 88 16.78 -25.75 -9.47
N ALA A 89 17.20 -25.22 -8.32
CA ALA A 89 18.19 -25.86 -7.45
C ALA A 89 17.67 -27.14 -6.80
N MET A 90 16.39 -27.21 -6.41
CA MET A 90 15.75 -28.43 -5.95
C MET A 90 15.72 -29.52 -7.03
N GLN A 91 15.42 -29.15 -8.28
CA GLN A 91 15.42 -30.10 -9.41
C GLN A 91 16.82 -30.61 -9.73
N SER A 92 17.83 -29.75 -9.65
CA SER A 92 19.21 -30.10 -9.98
C SER A 92 20.03 -30.58 -8.79
N ASN A 93 19.42 -30.75 -7.61
CA ASN A 93 20.10 -31.06 -6.34
C ASN A 93 21.29 -30.12 -6.04
N ASN A 94 21.14 -28.82 -6.30
CA ASN A 94 22.17 -27.81 -6.02
C ASN A 94 22.09 -27.37 -4.55
N TYR A 95 22.60 -28.22 -3.66
CA TYR A 95 22.58 -27.98 -2.21
C TYR A 95 23.30 -26.70 -1.81
N THR A 96 24.41 -26.36 -2.47
CA THR A 96 25.15 -25.12 -2.19
C THR A 96 24.28 -23.89 -2.38
N TYR A 97 23.48 -23.84 -3.46
CA TYR A 97 22.56 -22.73 -3.65
C TYR A 97 21.44 -22.73 -2.60
N LEU A 98 20.82 -23.90 -2.37
CA LEU A 98 19.74 -24.05 -1.39
C LEU A 98 20.18 -23.56 0.00
N GLU A 99 21.36 -24.00 0.47
CA GLU A 99 21.95 -23.56 1.73
C GLU A 99 22.26 -22.05 1.72
N SER A 100 22.78 -21.50 0.63
CA SER A 100 23.19 -20.09 0.55
C SER A 100 22.04 -19.07 0.64
N VAL A 101 20.82 -19.49 0.31
CA VAL A 101 19.63 -18.61 0.32
C VAL A 101 18.64 -18.95 1.42
N SER A 102 18.95 -19.96 2.24
CA SER A 102 18.10 -20.42 3.32
C SER A 102 18.34 -19.61 4.60
N SER A 103 17.28 -19.38 5.36
CA SER A 103 17.38 -18.80 6.70
C SER A 103 17.99 -19.81 7.68
N PRO A 104 18.42 -19.38 8.87
CA PRO A 104 18.86 -20.28 9.95
C PRO A 104 17.79 -21.29 10.42
N ASN A 105 16.51 -21.05 10.10
CA ASN A 105 15.41 -21.94 10.45
C ASN A 105 15.25 -23.11 9.47
N ILE A 106 15.99 -23.10 8.35
CA ILE A 106 15.92 -24.13 7.33
C ILE A 106 17.12 -25.07 7.42
N GLU A 107 16.83 -26.36 7.41
CA GLU A 107 17.81 -27.43 7.24
C GLU A 107 17.56 -28.16 5.92
N ILE A 108 18.65 -28.39 5.16
CA ILE A 108 18.62 -29.10 3.88
C ILE A 108 19.20 -30.50 4.09
N SER A 109 18.37 -31.53 3.98
CA SER A 109 18.85 -32.90 4.07
C SER A 109 19.23 -33.43 2.68
N GLN A 110 20.53 -33.43 2.40
CA GLN A 110 21.08 -33.92 1.13
C GLN A 110 20.88 -35.43 0.93
N GLN A 111 20.76 -36.19 2.02
CA GLN A 111 20.54 -37.64 1.94
C GLN A 111 19.14 -37.98 1.43
N ASN A 112 18.15 -37.18 1.84
CA ASN A 112 16.73 -37.47 1.60
C ASN A 112 16.10 -36.52 0.55
N ASN A 113 16.82 -35.49 0.12
CA ASN A 113 16.31 -34.42 -0.75
C ASN A 113 15.06 -33.76 -0.17
N ILE A 114 15.14 -33.36 1.10
CA ILE A 114 14.05 -32.69 1.82
C ILE A 114 14.53 -31.36 2.38
N ILE A 115 13.59 -30.42 2.48
CA ILE A 115 13.69 -29.18 3.25
C ILE A 115 13.01 -29.43 4.59
N ILE A 116 13.68 -29.08 5.67
CA ILE A 116 13.17 -29.18 7.03
C ILE A 116 13.07 -27.75 7.56
N SER A 117 11.83 -27.29 7.79
CA SER A 117 11.55 -25.96 8.35
C SER A 117 11.36 -26.08 9.86
N LYS A 118 12.24 -25.45 10.63
CA LYS A 118 12.24 -25.46 12.10
C LYS A 118 11.38 -24.32 12.62
N LEU A 119 10.09 -24.58 12.79
CA LEU A 119 9.12 -23.61 13.29
C LEU A 119 8.84 -23.83 14.77
N GLU A 120 8.36 -22.80 15.47
CA GLU A 120 8.02 -22.90 16.91
C GLU A 120 6.98 -23.99 17.23
N GLN A 121 6.15 -24.34 16.25
CA GLN A 121 5.06 -25.31 16.38
C GLN A 121 5.49 -26.75 16.07
N GLY A 122 6.76 -26.95 15.69
CA GLY A 122 7.35 -28.22 15.28
C GLY A 122 7.99 -28.14 13.90
N ASP A 123 8.84 -29.12 13.61
CA ASP A 123 9.52 -29.22 12.34
C ASP A 123 8.55 -29.69 11.24
N TYR A 124 8.64 -29.07 10.07
CA TYR A 124 7.88 -29.48 8.88
C TYR A 124 8.82 -29.88 7.75
N GLU A 125 8.59 -31.06 7.18
CA GLU A 125 9.44 -31.64 6.14
C GLU A 125 8.73 -31.60 4.79
N VAL A 126 9.42 -31.11 3.76
CA VAL A 126 8.92 -31.07 2.38
C VAL A 126 9.95 -31.69 1.44
N PRO A 127 9.58 -32.67 0.60
CA PRO A 127 10.47 -33.15 -0.45
C PRO A 127 10.77 -32.04 -1.45
N PHE A 128 11.98 -32.06 -2.01
CA PHE A 128 12.36 -31.17 -3.09
C PHE A 128 11.33 -31.23 -4.21
N LEU A 129 10.87 -30.06 -4.65
CA LEU A 129 9.94 -29.94 -5.76
C LEU A 129 10.59 -30.49 -7.04
N GLN A 130 9.96 -31.51 -7.64
CA GLN A 130 10.36 -32.11 -8.91
C GLN A 130 9.35 -31.77 -10.00
N ASP A 131 9.78 -31.82 -11.26
CA ASP A 131 8.93 -31.61 -12.44
C ASP A 131 8.16 -30.27 -12.46
N VAL A 132 8.66 -29.27 -11.75
CA VAL A 132 8.17 -27.89 -11.80
C VAL A 132 8.83 -27.14 -12.94
N SER A 133 8.04 -26.49 -13.78
CA SER A 133 8.49 -25.62 -14.86
C SER A 133 7.66 -24.34 -14.88
N LEU A 134 8.12 -23.33 -15.60
CA LEU A 134 7.33 -22.12 -15.78
C LEU A 134 6.00 -22.36 -16.52
N ASN A 135 5.87 -23.49 -17.24
CA ASN A 135 4.63 -23.81 -17.96
C ASN A 135 3.52 -24.34 -17.06
N ASN A 136 3.87 -24.89 -15.90
CA ASN A 136 2.92 -25.43 -14.92
C ASN A 136 2.99 -24.68 -13.58
N LEU A 137 3.59 -23.49 -13.53
CA LEU A 137 3.69 -22.67 -12.33
C LEU A 137 2.82 -21.41 -12.47
N GLU A 138 1.95 -21.17 -11.49
CA GLU A 138 1.06 -20.02 -11.46
C GLU A 138 1.35 -19.15 -10.22
N TYR A 139 1.55 -17.84 -10.42
CA TYR A 139 1.59 -16.87 -9.33
C TYR A 139 0.19 -16.61 -8.79
N ARG A 140 0.01 -16.68 -7.47
CA ARG A 140 -1.30 -16.53 -6.80
C ARG A 140 -1.41 -15.27 -5.95
N GLY A 141 -0.30 -14.76 -5.42
CA GLY A 141 -0.32 -13.56 -4.59
C GLY A 141 0.95 -13.34 -3.81
N PHE A 142 1.03 -12.17 -3.18
CA PHE A 142 2.14 -11.74 -2.34
C PHE A 142 1.57 -11.05 -1.11
N ASN A 143 1.94 -11.52 0.07
CA ASN A 143 1.33 -11.12 1.33
C ASN A 143 2.41 -10.73 2.36
N PRO A 144 2.81 -9.45 2.43
CA PRO A 144 3.69 -8.94 3.46
C PRO A 144 3.04 -9.13 4.84
N LEU A 145 3.74 -9.79 5.76
CA LEU A 145 3.29 -9.95 7.14
C LEU A 145 3.74 -8.76 7.99
N ASP A 146 4.95 -8.26 7.71
CA ASP A 146 5.57 -7.05 8.25
C ASP A 146 6.74 -6.62 7.34
N SER A 147 7.64 -5.74 7.82
CA SER A 147 8.81 -5.24 7.07
C SER A 147 9.83 -6.31 6.72
N ASP A 148 9.87 -7.40 7.49
CA ASP A 148 10.93 -8.40 7.45
C ASP A 148 10.43 -9.79 7.09
N ARG A 149 9.11 -9.97 6.90
CA ARG A 149 8.50 -11.26 6.60
C ARG A 149 7.45 -11.15 5.53
N VAL A 150 7.49 -12.09 4.59
CA VAL A 150 6.51 -12.17 3.51
C VAL A 150 6.19 -13.60 3.12
N ILE A 151 4.97 -13.80 2.64
CA ILE A 151 4.53 -15.05 2.04
C ILE A 151 4.30 -14.81 0.54
N LEU A 152 4.96 -15.60 -0.29
CA LEU A 152 4.70 -15.69 -1.72
C LEU A 152 3.82 -16.91 -1.98
N HIS A 153 2.65 -16.67 -2.55
CA HIS A 153 1.70 -17.72 -2.90
C HIS A 153 1.87 -18.10 -4.38
N MET A 154 2.12 -19.38 -4.63
CA MET A 154 2.18 -19.96 -5.97
C MET A 154 1.31 -21.23 -6.03
N ALA A 155 1.13 -21.75 -7.23
CA ALA A 155 0.53 -23.07 -7.43
C ALA A 155 1.23 -23.82 -8.56
N ILE A 156 1.45 -25.12 -8.38
CA ILE A 156 1.80 -26.02 -9.48
C ILE A 156 0.50 -26.56 -10.06
N ILE A 157 0.31 -26.38 -11.36
CA ILE A 157 -0.88 -26.80 -12.10
C ILE A 157 -0.65 -28.17 -12.71
N TRP A 158 -1.52 -29.12 -12.35
CA TRP A 158 -1.51 -30.48 -12.86
C TRP A 158 -2.71 -30.71 -13.77
N SER A 159 -2.75 -31.84 -14.47
CA SER A 159 -3.88 -32.19 -15.33
C SER A 159 -5.20 -32.40 -14.57
N ASP A 160 -5.11 -32.76 -13.29
CA ASP A 160 -6.21 -33.17 -12.42
C ASP A 160 -6.40 -32.26 -11.20
N GLY A 161 -5.64 -31.17 -11.08
CA GLY A 161 -5.73 -30.28 -9.94
C GLY A 161 -4.60 -29.27 -9.85
N ASN A 162 -4.36 -28.78 -8.64
CA ASN A 162 -3.20 -27.95 -8.33
C ASN A 162 -2.66 -28.25 -6.93
N SER A 163 -1.37 -27.99 -6.75
CA SER A 163 -0.72 -27.94 -5.45
C SER A 163 -0.38 -26.48 -5.15
N ALA A 164 -0.99 -25.91 -4.12
CA ALA A 164 -0.62 -24.63 -3.56
C ALA A 164 0.78 -24.71 -2.91
N LEU A 165 1.56 -23.66 -3.15
CA LEU A 165 2.87 -23.46 -2.56
C LEU A 165 2.85 -22.14 -1.80
N ASP A 166 3.00 -22.21 -0.49
CA ASP A 166 3.19 -21.03 0.36
C ASP A 166 4.67 -20.97 0.71
N LEU A 167 5.39 -20.06 0.06
CA LEU A 167 6.82 -19.83 0.28
C LEU A 167 7.00 -18.68 1.26
N TYR A 168 7.68 -18.97 2.36
CA TYR A 168 7.96 -18.02 3.43
C TYR A 168 9.35 -17.44 3.21
N TYR A 169 9.46 -16.12 3.41
CA TYR A 169 10.71 -15.40 3.34
C TYR A 169 10.87 -14.51 4.56
N ILE A 170 12.12 -14.42 5.04
CA ILE A 170 12.53 -13.55 6.14
C ILE A 170 13.72 -12.69 5.72
N ARG A 171 13.79 -11.45 6.20
CA ARG A 171 14.91 -10.55 5.97
C ARG A 171 16.03 -10.84 6.97
N SER A 172 17.27 -10.96 6.48
CA SER A 172 18.46 -11.09 7.31
C SER A 172 18.81 -9.77 8.00
N GLU A 173 19.71 -9.80 8.99
CA GLU A 173 20.20 -8.59 9.66
C GLU A 173 20.89 -7.61 8.67
N GLU A 174 21.47 -8.14 7.59
CA GLU A 174 22.08 -7.36 6.50
C GLU A 174 21.07 -6.86 5.46
N GLY A 175 19.78 -7.16 5.65
CA GLY A 175 18.69 -6.67 4.80
C GLY A 175 18.34 -7.55 3.61
N ASN A 176 18.95 -8.73 3.45
CA ASN A 176 18.68 -9.63 2.32
C ASN A 176 17.49 -10.55 2.59
N TRP A 177 16.67 -10.82 1.58
CA TRP A 177 15.63 -11.85 1.68
C TRP A 177 16.23 -13.27 1.67
N LEU A 178 15.82 -14.09 2.62
CA LEU A 178 16.17 -15.50 2.76
C LEU A 178 14.91 -16.36 2.74
N PHE A 179 15.00 -17.54 2.14
CA PHE A 179 13.95 -18.55 2.17
C PHE A 179 13.82 -19.13 3.58
N ASP A 180 12.64 -19.04 4.16
CA ASP A 180 12.35 -19.40 5.56
C ASP A 180 11.34 -20.55 5.69
N GLY A 181 10.82 -21.08 4.59
CA GLY A 181 9.93 -22.22 4.63
C GLY A 181 9.12 -22.42 3.36
N LEU A 182 8.65 -23.65 3.19
CA LEU A 182 7.70 -24.02 2.16
C LEU A 182 6.61 -24.85 2.83
N LEU A 183 5.36 -24.41 2.68
CA LEU A 183 4.19 -25.24 2.97
C LEU A 183 3.49 -25.59 1.67
N THR A 184 3.00 -26.83 1.61
CA THR A 184 2.20 -27.30 0.48
C THR A 184 0.92 -27.92 1.01
N ASN A 185 -0.19 -27.75 0.29
CA ASN A 185 -1.37 -28.59 0.54
C ASN A 185 -1.09 -29.97 -0.07
N GLY A 186 -0.44 -30.84 0.69
CA GLY A 186 -0.19 -32.23 0.27
C GLY A 186 -1.42 -32.90 -0.32
#